data_AF-A0A847Z4V9-F1
#
_entry.id   AF-A0A847Z4V9-F1
#
_cell.length_a   1.000
_cell.length_b   1.000
_cell.length_c   1.000
_cell.angle_alpha   90.00
_cell.angle_beta   90.00
_cell.angle_gamma   90.00
#
_symmetry.space_group_name_H-M   'P 1'
#
loop_
_entity.id
_entity.type
_entity.pdbx_description
1 polymer ?
#
loop_
_entity_poly.entity_id
_entity_poly.type
_entity_poly.pdbx_seq_one_letter_code
_entity_poly.pdbx_strand_id
1 'polypeptide(L)'
;MNIIISEQTKAYLKKKNLSCLTLSLVSGGGGCCGVVAMPSVRYEAPSDLNQYMHYLVDDFNVYIHKLAIEEDSRLKFILRKYFSHEYVDVEGYKIL
;
A
#
# COMPACT_ATOMS: atom_id res chain seq x y z
N MET A 1 -8.61 7.77 8.99
CA MET A 1 -8.27 6.68 8.07
C MET A 1 -8.63 5.33 8.66
N ASN A 2 -9.57 4.63 8.04
CA ASN A 2 -9.92 3.25 8.38
C ASN A 2 -9.11 2.30 7.47
N ILE A 3 -8.13 1.60 8.04
CA ILE A 3 -7.24 0.70 7.32
C ILE A 3 -7.70 -0.74 7.55
N ILE A 4 -7.97 -1.45 6.46
CA ILE A 4 -8.43 -2.84 6.49
C ILE A 4 -7.39 -3.70 5.81
N ILE A 5 -6.86 -4.71 6.51
CA ILE A 5 -6.00 -5.73 5.92
C ILE A 5 -6.82 -7.00 5.76
N SER A 6 -7.04 -7.44 4.51
CA SER A 6 -7.85 -8.64 4.28
C SER A 6 -7.23 -9.89 4.93
N GLU A 7 -8.04 -10.85 5.35
CA GLU A 7 -7.55 -12.12 5.93
C GLU A 7 -6.55 -12.84 5.01
N GLN A 8 -6.78 -12.79 3.70
CA GLN A 8 -5.87 -13.38 2.70
C GLN A 8 -4.52 -12.64 2.69
N THR A 9 -4.53 -11.32 2.77
CA THR A 9 -3.30 -10.52 2.91
C THR A 9 -2.58 -10.85 4.20
N LYS A 10 -3.28 -10.94 5.34
CA LYS A 10 -2.67 -11.30 6.63
C LYS A 10 -2.02 -12.68 6.59
N ALA A 11 -2.72 -13.67 6.01
CA ALA A 11 -2.17 -15.01 5.83
C ALA A 11 -0.92 -15.01 4.94
N TYR A 12 -0.94 -14.24 3.85
CA TYR A 12 0.22 -14.07 2.97
C TYR A 12 1.42 -13.45 3.70
N LEU A 13 1.21 -12.35 4.43
CA LEU A 13 2.27 -11.68 5.17
C LEU A 13 2.89 -12.62 6.23
N LYS A 14 2.05 -13.32 7.00
CA LYS A 14 2.52 -14.32 7.98
C LYS A 14 3.30 -15.45 7.31
N LYS A 15 2.80 -16.01 6.21
CA LYS A 15 3.48 -17.06 5.42
C LYS A 15 4.86 -16.60 4.92
N LYS A 16 5.01 -15.32 4.61
CA LYS A 16 6.25 -14.72 4.12
C LYS A 16 7.12 -14.12 5.23
N ASN A 17 6.71 -14.24 6.49
CA ASN A 17 7.33 -13.61 7.65
C ASN A 17 7.53 -12.08 7.48
N LEU A 18 6.52 -11.43 6.90
CA LEU A 18 6.46 -9.98 6.68
C LEU A 18 5.61 -9.35 7.78
N SER A 19 6.10 -8.26 8.36
CA SER A 19 5.42 -7.51 9.44
C SER A 19 5.07 -6.07 9.05
N CYS A 20 5.30 -5.70 7.79
CA CYS A 20 5.21 -4.33 7.32
C CYS A 20 4.51 -4.24 5.96
N LEU A 21 3.68 -3.21 5.80
CA LEU A 21 3.06 -2.78 4.55
C LEU A 21 3.31 -1.29 4.37
N THR A 22 3.81 -0.88 3.22
CA THR A 22 4.10 0.52 2.92
C THR A 22 3.46 0.90 1.60
N LEU A 23 2.43 1.74 1.64
CA LEU A 23 1.81 2.34 0.47
C LEU A 23 2.59 3.60 0.06
N SER A 24 3.31 3.49 -1.05
CA SER A 24 4.05 4.59 -1.67
C SER A 24 3.33 5.08 -2.92
N LEU A 25 3.62 6.30 -3.34
CA LEU A 25 3.23 6.80 -4.66
C LEU A 25 4.47 6.81 -5.54
N VAL A 26 4.44 6.08 -6.65
CA VAL A 26 5.51 6.07 -7.63
C VAL A 26 5.09 6.96 -8.78
N SER A 27 5.87 8.01 -9.05
CA SER A 27 5.70 8.84 -10.25
C SER A 27 6.10 8.04 -11.48
N GLY A 28 5.13 7.57 -12.25
CA GLY A 28 5.36 7.05 -13.59
C GLY A 28 5.62 8.22 -14.54
N GLY A 29 6.88 8.42 -14.92
CA GLY A 29 7.29 9.45 -15.88
C GLY A 29 7.79 8.80 -17.17
N GLY A 30 7.06 9.00 -18.26
CA GLY A 30 7.51 8.63 -19.60
C GLY A 30 6.92 9.60 -20.61
N GLY A 31 7.77 10.50 -21.13
CA GLY A 31 7.60 11.27 -22.37
C GLY A 31 6.22 11.84 -22.70
N CYS A 32 6.10 13.18 -22.71
CA CYS A 32 5.00 13.96 -23.28
C CYS A 32 3.62 13.86 -22.59
N CYS A 33 3.32 12.79 -21.87
CA CYS A 33 2.09 12.62 -21.10
C CYS A 33 2.38 12.69 -19.60
N GLY A 34 1.53 13.40 -18.85
CA GLY A 34 1.78 13.85 -17.47
C GLY A 34 2.21 12.77 -16.49
N VAL A 35 2.83 13.22 -15.39
CA VAL A 35 3.27 12.35 -14.29
C VAL A 35 2.05 11.72 -13.63
N VAL A 36 1.84 10.42 -13.83
CA VAL A 36 0.80 9.67 -13.11
C VAL A 36 1.44 9.09 -11.86
N ALA A 37 0.98 9.53 -10.68
CA ALA A 37 1.36 8.93 -9.42
C ALA A 37 0.56 7.63 -9.22
N MET A 38 1.21 6.47 -9.39
CA MET A 38 0.58 5.17 -9.18
C MET A 38 0.90 4.66 -7.78
N PRO A 39 -0.08 4.15 -7.02
CA PRO A 39 0.20 3.53 -5.73
C PRO A 39 1.00 2.24 -5.91
N SER A 40 1.91 2.00 -4.97
CA SER A 40 2.73 0.80 -4.91
C SER A 40 2.87 0.34 -3.47
N VAL A 41 2.65 -0.95 -3.22
CA VAL A 41 2.81 -1.56 -1.91
C VAL A 41 4.21 -2.18 -1.81
N ARG A 42 4.95 -1.83 -0.76
CA ARG A 42 6.20 -2.47 -0.35
C ARG A 42 6.03 -3.17 0.99
N TYR A 43 6.92 -4.10 1.31
CA TYR A 43 6.85 -4.92 2.53
C TYR A 43 7.90 -4.55 3.59
N GLU A 44 8.41 -3.33 3.52
CA GLU A 44 9.49 -2.81 4.35
C GLU A 44 9.13 -1.39 4.83
N ALA A 45 9.72 -0.97 5.94
CA ALA A 45 9.57 0.41 6.42
C ALA A 45 10.21 1.39 5.42
N PRO A 46 9.60 2.56 5.18
CA PRO A 46 10.21 3.56 4.30
C PRO A 46 11.47 4.14 4.94
N SER A 47 12.44 4.50 4.10
CA SER A 47 13.70 5.13 4.55
C SER A 47 13.51 6.53 5.12
N ASP A 48 12.52 7.28 4.61
CA ASP A 48 12.13 8.59 5.13
C ASP A 48 10.73 8.54 5.73
N LEU A 49 10.65 8.36 7.05
CA LEU A 49 9.39 8.29 7.79
C LEU A 49 8.60 9.61 7.73
N ASN A 50 9.23 10.75 7.45
CA ASN A 50 8.54 12.04 7.45
C ASN A 50 7.52 12.19 6.31
N GLN A 51 7.66 11.40 5.25
CA GLN A 51 6.74 11.39 4.12
C GLN A 51 5.52 10.48 4.34
N TYR A 52 5.50 9.74 5.45
CA TYR A 52 4.50 8.70 5.69
C TYR A 52 3.75 8.97 7.01
N MET A 53 2.52 8.49 7.06
CA MET A 53 1.75 8.28 8.28
C MET A 53 1.94 6.83 8.71
N HIS A 54 2.17 6.58 9.99
CA HIS A 54 2.39 5.24 10.54
C HIS A 54 1.20 4.80 11.38
N TYR A 55 0.79 3.55 11.19
CA TYR A 55 -0.29 2.88 11.89
C TYR A 55 0.13 1.48 12.30
N LEU A 56 -0.37 1.01 13.45
CA LEU A 56 -0.31 -0.39 13.84
C LEU A 56 -1.70 -1.00 13.65
N VAL A 57 -1.82 -1.98 12.76
CA VAL A 57 -3.10 -2.59 12.36
C VAL A 57 -2.95 -4.10 12.34
N ASP A 58 -3.76 -4.83 13.11
CA ASP A 58 -3.72 -6.29 13.21
C ASP A 58 -2.30 -6.86 13.42
N ASP A 59 -1.49 -6.20 14.26
CA ASP A 59 -0.06 -6.49 14.52
C ASP A 59 0.92 -6.22 13.37
N PHE A 60 0.46 -5.59 12.28
CA PHE A 60 1.30 -5.15 11.16
C PHE A 60 1.57 -3.65 11.21
N ASN A 61 2.82 -3.27 10.90
CA ASN A 61 3.17 -1.88 10.68
C ASN A 61 2.67 -1.46 9.29
N VAL A 62 1.84 -0.43 9.24
CA VAL A 62 1.33 0.13 7.99
C VAL A 62 1.80 1.56 7.83
N TYR A 63 2.53 1.84 6.75
CA TYR A 63 2.98 3.17 6.38
C TYR A 63 2.23 3.65 5.15
N ILE A 64 1.57 4.80 5.24
CA ILE A 64 0.81 5.39 4.14
C ILE A 64 1.46 6.71 3.75
N HIS A 65 1.87 6.86 2.49
CA HIS A 65 2.43 8.11 2.01
C HIS A 65 1.44 9.26 2.23
N LYS A 66 1.89 10.40 2.78
CA LYS A 66 1.02 11.52 3.18
C LYS A 66 0.23 12.13 2.02
N LEU A 67 0.71 11.96 0.79
CA LEU A 67 0.01 12.40 -0.44
C LEU A 67 -0.97 11.35 -0.99
N ALA A 68 -1.05 10.14 -0.44
CA ALA A 68 -2.02 9.15 -0.86
C ALA A 68 -3.40 9.57 -0.34
N ILE A 69 -4.28 9.96 -1.25
CA ILE A 69 -5.62 10.43 -0.92
C ILE A 69 -6.54 9.21 -0.79
N GLU A 70 -7.07 9.03 0.42
CA GLU A 70 -8.11 8.04 0.70
C GLU A 70 -9.45 8.46 0.11
N GLU A 71 -10.09 7.57 -0.63
CA GLU A 71 -11.49 7.70 -1.04
C GLU A 71 -12.36 7.14 0.10
N ASP A 72 -13.42 7.85 0.47
CA ASP A 72 -14.34 7.47 1.55
C ASP A 72 -13.68 7.12 2.91
N SER A 73 -12.50 7.69 3.19
CA SER A 73 -11.73 7.44 4.42
C SER A 73 -11.37 5.97 4.68
N ARG A 74 -11.33 5.13 3.63
CA ARG A 74 -11.07 3.68 3.74
C ARG A 74 -9.97 3.24 2.79
N LEU A 75 -8.92 2.63 3.32
CA LEU A 75 -7.89 1.93 2.54
C LEU A 75 -7.93 0.44 2.84
N LYS A 76 -8.05 -0.38 1.81
CA LYS A 76 -8.12 -1.84 1.97
C LYS A 76 -6.96 -2.52 1.25
N PHE A 77 -6.09 -3.18 2.01
CA PHE A 77 -5.03 -4.02 1.49
C PHE A 77 -5.57 -5.41 1.17
N ILE A 78 -5.41 -5.83 -0.08
CA ILE A 78 -5.95 -7.09 -0.60
C ILE A 78 -4.88 -7.89 -1.33
N LEU A 79 -4.93 -9.20 -1.19
CA LEU A 79 -4.05 -10.08 -1.94
C LEU A 79 -4.64 -10.30 -3.32
N ARG A 80 -3.90 -9.92 -4.36
CA ARG A 80 -4.20 -10.23 -5.75
C ARG A 80 -3.28 -11.35 -6.22
N LYS A 81 -3.81 -12.14 -7.15
CA LYS A 81 -3.06 -13.21 -7.80
C LYS A 81 -3.15 -12.99 -9.31
N TYR A 82 -2.00 -12.87 -9.95
CA TYR A 82 -1.89 -12.82 -11.40
C TYR A 82 -0.98 -13.96 -11.84
N PHE A 83 -1.55 -14.97 -12.49
CA PHE A 83 -0.89 -16.25 -12.75
C PHE A 83 -0.28 -16.89 -11.49
N SER A 84 1.03 -17.11 -11.49
CA SER A 84 1.81 -17.68 -10.39
C SER A 84 2.35 -16.61 -9.43
N HIS A 85 2.08 -15.32 -9.67
CA HIS A 85 2.55 -14.23 -8.83
C HIS A 85 1.45 -13.73 -7.89
N GLU A 86 1.77 -13.64 -6.61
CA GLU A 86 0.91 -13.09 -5.55
C GLU A 86 1.49 -11.74 -5.13
N TYR A 87 0.66 -10.69 -5.16
CA TYR A 87 1.04 -9.34 -4.75
C TYR A 87 -0.08 -8.68 -3.96
N VAL A 88 0.28 -7.78 -3.06
CA VAL A 88 -0.69 -6.98 -2.31
C VAL A 88 -1.00 -5.72 -3.10
N ASP A 89 -2.28 -5.47 -3.29
CA ASP A 89 -2.84 -4.27 -3.90
C ASP A 89 -3.64 -3.47 -2.86
N VAL A 90 -4.00 -2.23 -3.17
CA VAL A 90 -4.81 -1.36 -2.31
C VAL A 90 -6.08 -0.97 -3.03
N GLU A 91 -7.21 -0.98 -2.34
CA GLU A 91 -8.47 -0.40 -2.82
C GLU A 91 -8.84 0.82 -1.97
N GLY A 92 -9.67 1.72 -2.50
CA GLY A 92 -10.16 2.91 -1.79
C GLY A 92 -9.19 4.10 -1.84
N TYR A 93 -8.38 4.21 -2.88
CA TYR A 93 -7.55 5.39 -3.15
C TYR A 93 -8.06 6.12 -4.39
N LYS A 94 -7.91 7.45 -4.43
CA LYS A 94 -8.14 8.26 -5.63
C LYS A 94 -6.82 8.83 -6.14
N ILE A 95 -6.53 8.61 -7.42
CA ILE A 95 -5.41 9.28 -8.11
C ILE A 95 -5.94 10.65 -8.56
N LEU A 96 -5.27 11.74 -8.15
CA LEU A 96 -5.52 13.08 -8.66
C LEU A 96 -4.90 13.29 -10.04
#